data_AF-D4CYT9-F1
#
_entry.id   AF-D4CYT9-F1
#
_cell.length_a   1.000
_cell.length_b   1.000
_cell.length_c   1.000
_cell.angle_alpha   90.00
_cell.angle_beta   90.00
_cell.angle_gamma   90.00
#
_symmetry.space_group_name_H-M   'P 1'
#
loop_
_entity.id
_entity.type
_entity.pdbx_description
1 polymer ?
#
loop_
_entity_poly.entity_id
_entity_poly.type
_entity_poly.pdbx_seq_one_letter_code
_entity_poly.pdbx_strand_id
1 'polypeptide(L)'
;NKDLTGLDSVTSKKLTVPGTGGKDTVIDSNGINAGGNKITNVAPGVVGTDAVNKSQLDTATNNLIDKGMKFSADDYDPANANSTISKKLNERLEVVGGADKTKLSDNNIGSIVDNTGKINIKLGKELTGLTSAEFKNAGGDKTVINGNGLIVVPATPTASPISITKDGISAGDKVIKNVGPGAITKTSTDAINGSQLYNLASNTIQLGGDKATTTDKQQLNNAGGIKFDIVGANGITTEAKDGKVTVSVDTSTIGANTKLKYKSNSDATTAQEVKLSDGLNFKDGKFTTASVGANGEVKYDTVTQGITVTDGKATIPATDGLTTAKDIANVV
;
A
#
# COMPACT_ATOMS: atom_id res chain seq x y z
N ASN A 1 5.32 -76.57 -89.80
CA ASN A 1 4.74 -75.26 -90.11
C ASN A 1 4.75 -75.05 -91.60
N LYS A 2 3.58 -74.80 -92.20
CA LYS A 2 3.51 -74.15 -93.50
C LYS A 2 3.36 -72.68 -93.20
N ASP A 3 4.39 -71.89 -93.45
CA ASP A 3 4.27 -70.45 -93.34
C ASP A 3 3.28 -69.99 -94.40
N LEU A 4 2.28 -69.21 -94.01
CA LEU A 4 1.35 -68.59 -94.95
C LEU A 4 2.01 -67.31 -95.44
N THR A 5 2.52 -67.31 -96.68
CA THR A 5 3.16 -66.15 -97.32
C THR A 5 2.34 -65.70 -98.54
N GLY A 6 2.38 -64.40 -98.87
CA GLY A 6 1.74 -63.83 -100.07
C GLY A 6 0.22 -63.62 -100.00
N LEU A 7 -0.38 -63.57 -98.81
CA LEU A 7 -1.79 -63.24 -98.62
C LEU A 7 -1.98 -61.73 -98.40
N ASP A 8 -2.93 -61.12 -99.11
CA ASP A 8 -3.29 -59.71 -98.94
C ASP A 8 -4.24 -59.46 -97.75
N SER A 9 -5.05 -60.45 -97.38
CA SER A 9 -5.98 -60.36 -96.24
C SER A 9 -6.33 -61.73 -95.64
N VAL A 10 -6.69 -61.73 -94.35
CA VAL A 10 -7.20 -62.89 -93.62
C VAL A 10 -8.45 -62.48 -92.85
N THR A 11 -9.57 -63.17 -93.06
CA THR A 11 -10.82 -62.97 -92.30
C THR A 11 -11.05 -64.18 -91.40
N SER A 12 -11.16 -63.97 -90.08
CA SER A 12 -11.44 -65.02 -89.11
C SER A 12 -12.42 -64.53 -88.03
N LYS A 13 -13.28 -65.42 -87.52
CA LYS A 13 -14.14 -65.11 -86.36
C LYS A 13 -13.36 -65.08 -85.05
N LYS A 14 -12.24 -65.82 -85.00
CA LYS A 14 -11.35 -65.95 -83.86
C LYS A 14 -9.94 -66.19 -84.37
N LEU A 15 -9.00 -65.35 -83.94
CA LEU A 15 -7.58 -65.60 -84.08
C LEU A 15 -7.04 -66.03 -82.72
N THR A 16 -6.23 -67.09 -82.69
CA THR A 16 -5.54 -67.56 -81.49
C THR A 16 -4.08 -67.78 -81.83
N VAL A 17 -3.20 -67.05 -81.16
CA VAL A 17 -1.75 -67.23 -81.23
C VAL A 17 -1.34 -68.01 -79.98
N PRO A 18 -0.98 -69.30 -80.11
CA PRO A 18 -0.62 -70.12 -78.96
C PRO A 18 0.59 -69.54 -78.22
N GLY A 19 0.45 -69.36 -76.91
CA GLY A 19 1.51 -68.90 -76.02
C GLY A 19 2.03 -70.03 -75.14
N THR A 20 3.24 -69.88 -74.61
CA THR A 20 3.77 -70.84 -73.63
C THR A 20 3.05 -70.70 -72.29
N GLY A 21 2.81 -71.82 -71.60
CA GLY A 21 2.16 -71.83 -70.28
C GLY A 21 0.68 -71.43 -70.28
N GLY A 22 -0.04 -71.62 -71.39
CA GLY A 22 -1.48 -71.32 -71.49
C GLY A 22 -1.82 -69.85 -71.70
N LYS A 23 -0.84 -69.01 -72.03
CA LYS A 23 -0.98 -67.57 -72.27
C LYS A 23 -1.26 -67.25 -73.74
N ASP A 24 -2.32 -67.83 -74.29
CA ASP A 24 -2.67 -67.58 -75.69
C ASP A 24 -3.16 -66.15 -75.89
N THR A 25 -2.76 -65.52 -77.00
CA THR A 25 -3.33 -64.22 -77.41
C THR A 25 -4.52 -64.49 -78.32
N VAL A 26 -5.68 -63.93 -77.97
CA VAL A 26 -6.94 -64.17 -78.67
C VAL A 26 -7.53 -62.84 -79.15
N ILE A 27 -7.97 -62.82 -80.42
CA ILE A 27 -8.79 -61.73 -80.98
C ILE A 27 -10.11 -62.34 -81.42
N ASP A 28 -11.22 -61.90 -80.82
CA ASP A 28 -12.58 -62.34 -81.14
C ASP A 28 -13.61 -61.21 -80.97
N SER A 29 -14.91 -61.52 -80.99
CA SER A 29 -15.99 -60.53 -80.87
C SER A 29 -16.02 -59.77 -79.53
N ASN A 30 -15.28 -60.21 -78.51
CA ASN A 30 -15.18 -59.54 -77.22
C ASN A 30 -13.96 -58.59 -77.14
N GLY A 31 -13.15 -58.51 -78.20
CA GLY A 31 -11.96 -57.65 -78.28
C GLY A 31 -10.65 -58.44 -78.29
N ILE A 32 -9.59 -57.84 -77.73
CA ILE A 32 -8.25 -58.41 -77.68
C ILE A 32 -7.96 -58.87 -76.26
N ASN A 33 -7.65 -60.16 -76.08
CA ASN A 33 -7.12 -60.72 -74.85
C ASN A 33 -5.65 -61.12 -75.06
N ALA A 34 -4.73 -60.42 -74.40
CA ALA A 34 -3.30 -60.70 -74.50
C ALA A 34 -2.84 -61.93 -73.69
N GLY A 35 -3.74 -62.61 -72.97
CA GLY A 35 -3.40 -63.81 -72.19
C GLY A 35 -2.42 -63.55 -71.03
N GLY A 36 -2.33 -62.31 -70.54
CA GLY A 36 -1.35 -61.90 -69.53
C GLY A 36 0.08 -61.73 -70.06
N ASN A 37 0.27 -61.69 -71.38
CA ASN A 37 1.54 -61.30 -72.00
C ASN A 37 1.72 -59.78 -72.04
N LYS A 38 2.97 -59.33 -72.16
CA LYS A 38 3.28 -57.90 -72.37
C LYS A 38 2.90 -57.50 -73.79
N ILE A 39 2.21 -56.38 -73.94
CA ILE A 39 2.01 -55.71 -75.23
C ILE A 39 3.10 -54.63 -75.35
N THR A 40 4.03 -54.80 -76.28
CA THR A 40 5.15 -53.87 -76.50
C THR A 40 4.80 -52.83 -77.58
N ASN A 41 5.52 -51.71 -77.60
CA ASN A 41 5.39 -50.64 -78.59
C ASN A 41 3.99 -49.99 -78.67
N VAL A 42 3.24 -49.99 -77.56
CA VAL A 42 2.00 -49.23 -77.43
C VAL A 42 2.36 -47.74 -77.32
N ALA A 43 2.11 -46.98 -78.37
CA ALA A 43 2.25 -45.53 -78.36
C ALA A 43 1.33 -44.90 -77.29
N PRO A 44 1.62 -43.68 -76.80
CA PRO A 44 0.70 -42.99 -75.91
C PRO A 44 -0.67 -42.82 -76.57
N GLY A 45 -1.73 -43.20 -75.85
CA GLY A 45 -3.10 -42.93 -76.30
C GLY A 45 -3.36 -41.43 -76.40
N VAL A 46 -4.09 -41.02 -77.43
CA VAL A 46 -4.41 -39.63 -77.76
C VAL A 46 -5.89 -39.33 -77.50
N VAL A 47 -6.79 -40.26 -77.86
CA VAL A 47 -8.23 -40.13 -77.60
C VAL A 47 -8.69 -41.06 -76.47
N GLY A 48 -9.85 -40.77 -75.86
CA GLY A 48 -10.33 -41.46 -74.66
C GLY A 48 -10.61 -42.96 -74.79
N THR A 49 -10.56 -43.52 -76.00
CA THR A 49 -10.73 -44.94 -76.29
C THR A 49 -9.41 -45.67 -76.59
N ASP A 50 -8.29 -44.96 -76.66
CA ASP A 50 -6.98 -45.57 -76.92
C ASP A 50 -6.48 -46.34 -75.70
N ALA A 51 -5.65 -47.36 -75.94
CA ALA A 51 -4.93 -48.04 -74.87
C ALA A 51 -3.88 -47.10 -74.25
N VAL A 52 -3.77 -47.11 -72.92
CA VAL A 52 -2.72 -46.38 -72.20
C VAL A 52 -1.49 -47.25 -71.98
N ASN A 53 -0.30 -46.70 -72.16
CA ASN A 53 0.95 -47.39 -71.85
C ASN A 53 1.44 -47.08 -70.41
N LYS A 54 2.41 -47.87 -69.92
CA LYS A 54 2.96 -47.70 -68.56
C LYS A 54 3.52 -46.29 -68.33
N SER A 55 4.10 -45.65 -69.33
CA SER A 55 4.63 -44.29 -69.20
C SER A 55 3.53 -43.28 -68.85
N GLN A 56 2.35 -43.37 -69.49
CA GLN A 56 1.21 -42.51 -69.17
C GLN A 56 0.73 -42.74 -67.74
N LEU A 57 0.69 -44.00 -67.28
CA LEU A 57 0.34 -44.35 -65.91
C LEU A 57 1.37 -43.81 -64.89
N ASP A 58 2.66 -44.01 -65.15
CA ASP A 58 3.74 -43.52 -64.29
C ASP A 58 3.73 -41.99 -64.20
N THR A 59 3.55 -41.29 -65.32
CA THR A 59 3.43 -39.83 -65.35
C THR A 59 2.22 -39.35 -64.55
N ALA A 60 1.05 -39.95 -64.74
CA ALA A 60 -0.13 -39.60 -63.97
C ALA A 60 0.09 -39.83 -62.46
N THR A 61 0.74 -40.94 -62.10
CA THR A 61 1.05 -41.31 -60.72
C THR A 61 2.04 -40.33 -60.09
N ASN A 62 3.16 -40.04 -60.75
CA ASN A 62 4.17 -39.10 -60.26
C ASN A 62 3.61 -37.68 -60.14
N ASN A 63 2.79 -37.22 -61.10
CA ASN A 63 2.14 -35.92 -61.02
C ASN A 63 1.24 -35.79 -59.78
N LEU A 64 0.53 -36.85 -59.38
CA LEU A 64 -0.30 -36.83 -58.18
C LEU A 64 0.57 -36.85 -56.91
N ILE A 65 1.63 -37.66 -56.89
CA ILE A 65 2.61 -37.70 -55.78
C ILE A 65 3.25 -36.31 -55.59
N ASP A 66 3.67 -35.67 -56.67
CA ASP A 66 4.33 -34.37 -56.65
C ASP A 66 3.38 -33.22 -56.31
N LYS A 67 2.09 -33.31 -56.70
CA LYS A 67 1.08 -32.31 -56.29
C LYS A 67 0.83 -32.35 -54.78
N GLY A 68 0.77 -33.53 -54.19
CA GLY A 68 0.67 -33.72 -52.74
C GLY A 68 -0.46 -32.92 -52.06
N MET A 69 -0.22 -32.52 -50.81
CA MET A 69 -1.09 -31.62 -50.04
C MET A 69 -0.37 -30.31 -49.73
N LYS A 70 -1.12 -29.22 -49.65
CA LYS A 70 -0.63 -27.90 -49.24
C LYS A 70 -1.27 -27.49 -47.92
N PHE A 71 -0.46 -26.99 -47.00
CA PHE A 71 -0.87 -26.46 -45.70
C PHE A 71 -0.42 -25.00 -45.60
N SER A 72 -1.19 -24.18 -44.92
CA SER A 72 -0.81 -22.79 -44.63
C SER A 72 -1.19 -22.44 -43.21
N ALA A 73 -0.55 -21.41 -42.67
CA ALA A 73 -0.83 -20.89 -41.33
C ALA A 73 -1.41 -19.47 -41.44
N ASP A 74 -1.37 -18.72 -40.33
CA ASP A 74 -1.94 -17.37 -40.26
C ASP A 74 -1.24 -16.36 -41.17
N ASP A 75 -0.01 -16.65 -41.61
CA ASP A 75 0.75 -15.86 -42.57
C ASP A 75 0.43 -16.19 -44.04
N TYR A 76 -0.64 -16.96 -44.31
CA TYR A 76 -1.07 -17.28 -45.67
C TYR A 76 -1.33 -16.03 -46.50
N ASP A 77 -0.58 -15.90 -47.59
CA ASP A 77 -0.71 -14.85 -48.58
C ASP A 77 -0.75 -15.48 -49.98
N PRO A 78 -1.86 -15.35 -50.73
CA PRO A 78 -1.99 -15.92 -52.07
C PRO A 78 -0.98 -15.35 -53.08
N ALA A 79 -0.37 -14.18 -52.80
CA ALA A 79 0.69 -13.60 -53.62
C ALA A 79 2.10 -14.13 -53.27
N ASN A 80 2.26 -14.84 -52.14
CA ASN A 80 3.55 -15.32 -51.65
C ASN A 80 3.57 -16.84 -51.52
N ALA A 81 4.33 -17.51 -52.40
CA ALA A 81 4.48 -18.97 -52.41
C ALA A 81 5.09 -19.53 -51.09
N ASN A 82 5.84 -18.72 -50.34
CA ASN A 82 6.50 -19.14 -49.10
C ASN A 82 5.55 -19.23 -47.90
N SER A 83 4.30 -18.79 -48.05
CA SER A 83 3.27 -18.91 -47.01
C SER A 83 2.55 -20.28 -47.00
N THR A 84 3.06 -21.24 -47.79
CA THR A 84 2.51 -22.59 -47.90
C THR A 84 3.58 -23.66 -47.73
N ILE A 85 3.26 -24.72 -46.99
CA ILE A 85 4.05 -25.94 -46.88
C ILE A 85 3.44 -26.96 -47.83
N SER A 86 4.21 -27.42 -48.81
CA SER A 86 3.80 -28.53 -49.69
C SER A 86 4.41 -29.84 -49.20
N LYS A 87 3.60 -30.89 -49.11
CA LYS A 87 4.03 -32.25 -48.75
C LYS A 87 3.62 -33.21 -49.84
N LYS A 88 4.58 -33.88 -50.47
CA LYS A 88 4.30 -34.96 -51.41
C LYS A 88 3.56 -36.10 -50.69
N LEU A 89 2.91 -36.97 -51.45
CA LEU A 89 2.37 -38.21 -50.88
C LEU A 89 3.52 -39.00 -50.22
N ASN A 90 3.30 -39.48 -48.99
CA ASN A 90 4.29 -40.14 -48.12
C ASN A 90 5.33 -39.22 -47.43
N GLU A 91 5.27 -37.90 -47.60
CA GLU A 91 6.07 -36.98 -46.78
C GLU A 91 5.41 -36.70 -45.43
N ARG A 92 6.22 -36.67 -44.37
CA ARG A 92 5.76 -36.35 -43.01
C ARG A 92 5.57 -34.84 -42.84
N LEU A 93 4.41 -34.44 -42.33
CA LEU A 93 4.17 -33.12 -41.76
C LEU A 93 4.47 -33.16 -40.26
N GLU A 94 5.32 -32.26 -39.79
CA GLU A 94 5.59 -32.08 -38.37
C GLU A 94 5.01 -30.76 -37.89
N VAL A 95 4.28 -30.79 -36.78
CA VAL A 95 3.72 -29.61 -36.11
C VAL A 95 4.27 -29.62 -34.70
N VAL A 96 5.22 -28.73 -34.42
CA VAL A 96 5.97 -28.71 -33.14
C VAL A 96 5.79 -27.37 -32.43
N GLY A 97 5.38 -27.40 -31.15
CA GLY A 97 5.18 -26.22 -30.32
C GLY A 97 6.34 -25.87 -29.36
N GLY A 98 7.40 -26.68 -29.35
CA GLY A 98 8.64 -26.41 -28.59
C GLY A 98 8.62 -26.67 -27.08
N ALA A 99 7.46 -26.95 -26.47
CA ALA A 99 7.35 -27.23 -25.04
C ALA A 99 7.78 -28.67 -24.67
N ASP A 100 8.19 -28.86 -23.41
CA ASP A 100 8.46 -30.18 -22.82
C ASP A 100 7.17 -31.02 -22.81
N LYS A 101 7.22 -32.21 -23.42
CA LYS A 101 6.08 -33.13 -23.54
C LYS A 101 5.46 -33.53 -22.19
N THR A 102 6.21 -33.45 -21.10
CA THR A 102 5.74 -33.79 -19.75
C THR A 102 5.07 -32.63 -19.03
N LYS A 103 5.09 -31.42 -19.62
CA LYS A 103 4.54 -30.19 -19.07
C LYS A 103 3.43 -29.59 -19.94
N LEU A 104 2.86 -30.39 -20.83
CA LEU A 104 1.73 -29.96 -21.66
C LEU A 104 0.45 -29.99 -20.83
N SER A 105 -0.39 -28.98 -21.04
CA SER A 105 -1.74 -28.97 -20.49
C SER A 105 -2.72 -29.61 -21.46
N ASP A 106 -3.69 -30.35 -20.93
CA ASP A 106 -4.79 -30.87 -21.73
C ASP A 106 -5.90 -29.83 -21.90
N ASN A 107 -6.69 -29.97 -22.98
CA ASN A 107 -7.97 -29.29 -23.20
C ASN A 107 -7.95 -27.74 -23.34
N ASN A 108 -6.81 -27.09 -23.17
CA ASN A 108 -6.71 -25.62 -23.28
C ASN A 108 -6.72 -25.09 -24.72
N ILE A 109 -6.51 -25.97 -25.71
CA ILE A 109 -6.52 -25.62 -27.13
C ILE A 109 -7.68 -26.35 -27.82
N GLY A 110 -8.67 -25.58 -28.29
CA GLY A 110 -9.79 -26.07 -29.08
C GLY A 110 -9.56 -25.86 -30.58
N SER A 111 -10.20 -26.69 -31.39
CA SER A 111 -10.23 -26.52 -32.85
C SER A 111 -11.67 -26.54 -33.37
N ILE A 112 -11.99 -25.67 -34.33
CA ILE A 112 -13.31 -25.61 -34.99
C ILE A 112 -13.15 -25.35 -36.49
N VAL A 113 -14.04 -25.89 -37.32
CA VAL A 113 -14.10 -25.53 -38.74
C VAL A 113 -15.09 -24.39 -38.92
N ASP A 114 -14.69 -23.31 -39.59
CA ASP A 114 -15.60 -22.21 -39.93
C ASP A 114 -16.33 -22.45 -41.26
N ASN A 115 -17.25 -21.54 -41.59
CA ASN A 115 -18.03 -21.57 -42.83
C ASN A 115 -17.19 -21.33 -44.10
N THR A 116 -15.92 -20.98 -43.97
CA THR A 116 -14.96 -20.83 -45.09
C THR A 116 -14.10 -22.07 -45.27
N GLY A 117 -14.28 -23.10 -44.43
CA GLY A 117 -13.52 -24.35 -44.45
C GLY A 117 -12.18 -24.27 -43.73
N LYS A 118 -11.89 -23.19 -42.97
CA LYS A 118 -10.65 -23.09 -42.19
C LYS A 118 -10.79 -23.76 -40.83
N ILE A 119 -9.75 -24.47 -40.40
CA ILE A 119 -9.62 -24.96 -39.03
C ILE A 119 -9.07 -23.82 -38.18
N ASN A 120 -9.90 -23.28 -37.30
CA ASN A 120 -9.51 -22.28 -36.31
C ASN A 120 -9.00 -22.98 -35.06
N ILE A 121 -7.79 -22.66 -34.63
CA ILE A 121 -7.22 -23.08 -33.35
C ILE A 121 -7.42 -21.96 -32.34
N LYS A 122 -8.01 -22.25 -31.18
CA LYS A 122 -8.39 -21.24 -30.18
C LYS A 122 -8.00 -21.68 -28.78
N LEU A 123 -7.73 -20.70 -27.91
CA LEU A 123 -7.66 -20.93 -26.47
C LEU A 123 -9.06 -21.20 -25.90
N GLY A 124 -9.13 -22.07 -24.90
CA GLY A 124 -10.30 -22.22 -24.05
C GLY A 124 -10.60 -20.90 -23.32
N LYS A 125 -11.89 -20.61 -23.08
CA LYS A 125 -12.28 -19.45 -22.24
C LYS A 125 -11.81 -19.63 -20.80
N GLU A 126 -11.81 -20.87 -20.34
CA GLU A 126 -11.28 -21.30 -19.06
C GLU A 126 -10.01 -22.09 -19.34
N LEU A 127 -8.89 -21.65 -18.78
CA LEU A 127 -7.62 -22.36 -18.86
C LEU A 127 -7.40 -23.15 -17.57
N THR A 128 -7.13 -24.45 -17.68
CA THR A 128 -6.97 -25.35 -16.54
C THR A 128 -5.65 -26.12 -16.62
N GLY A 129 -5.17 -26.63 -15.48
CA GLY A 129 -3.91 -27.41 -15.43
C GLY A 129 -2.63 -26.61 -15.71
N LEU A 130 -2.69 -25.27 -15.68
CA LEU A 130 -1.51 -24.42 -15.82
C LEU A 130 -0.79 -24.27 -14.47
N THR A 131 0.54 -24.39 -14.48
CA THR A 131 1.37 -24.18 -13.28
C THR A 131 1.65 -22.70 -13.04
N SER A 132 1.84 -21.93 -14.12
CA SER A 132 2.20 -20.53 -14.05
C SER A 132 1.95 -19.82 -15.38
N ALA A 133 1.69 -18.51 -15.31
CA ALA A 133 1.83 -17.58 -16.42
C ALA A 133 2.84 -16.48 -16.06
N GLU A 134 3.77 -16.18 -16.95
CA GLU A 134 4.73 -15.08 -16.81
C GLU A 134 4.50 -14.05 -17.91
N PHE A 135 4.41 -12.79 -17.51
CA PHE A 135 4.30 -11.64 -18.40
C PHE A 135 5.46 -10.70 -18.10
N LYS A 136 6.26 -10.39 -19.12
CA LYS A 136 7.43 -9.52 -18.99
C LYS A 136 7.21 -8.23 -19.77
N ASN A 137 7.46 -7.08 -19.14
CA ASN A 137 7.46 -5.81 -19.85
C ASN A 137 8.81 -5.56 -20.54
N ALA A 138 8.87 -4.55 -21.42
CA ALA A 138 10.12 -4.17 -22.10
C ALA A 138 11.24 -3.74 -21.12
N GLY A 139 10.86 -3.22 -19.94
CA GLY A 139 11.79 -2.84 -18.86
C GLY A 139 12.37 -4.00 -18.06
N GLY A 140 11.87 -5.22 -18.28
CA GLY A 140 12.34 -6.43 -17.63
C GLY A 140 11.56 -6.85 -16.38
N ASP A 141 10.60 -6.06 -15.92
CA ASP A 141 9.73 -6.44 -14.80
C ASP A 141 8.84 -7.61 -15.22
N LYS A 142 8.59 -8.50 -14.26
CA LYS A 142 7.84 -9.73 -14.50
C LYS A 142 6.61 -9.78 -13.61
N THR A 143 5.45 -10.04 -14.20
CA THR A 143 4.26 -10.46 -13.47
C THR A 143 4.12 -11.96 -13.59
N VAL A 144 4.10 -12.65 -12.45
CA VAL A 144 3.92 -14.09 -12.37
C VAL A 144 2.61 -14.37 -11.65
N ILE A 145 1.75 -15.18 -12.28
CA ILE A 145 0.56 -15.76 -11.66
C ILE A 145 0.81 -17.25 -11.55
N ASN A 146 0.76 -17.79 -10.33
CA ASN A 146 0.98 -19.21 -10.07
C ASN A 146 0.23 -19.66 -8.80
N GLY A 147 0.46 -20.89 -8.35
CA GLY A 147 -0.18 -21.44 -7.14
C GLY A 147 0.07 -20.65 -5.85
N ASN A 148 1.07 -19.75 -5.80
CA ASN A 148 1.32 -18.88 -4.65
C ASN A 148 0.55 -17.55 -4.71
N GLY A 149 0.02 -17.16 -5.87
CA GLY A 149 -0.73 -15.92 -6.07
C GLY A 149 -0.23 -15.07 -7.25
N LEU A 150 -0.35 -13.75 -7.11
CA LEU A 150 0.09 -12.73 -8.07
C LEU A 150 1.34 -12.03 -7.53
N ILE A 151 2.42 -12.04 -8.30
CA ILE A 151 3.70 -11.44 -7.89
C ILE A 151 4.24 -10.59 -9.05
N VAL A 152 4.53 -9.32 -8.76
CA VAL A 152 5.29 -8.43 -9.65
C VAL A 152 6.72 -8.35 -9.14
N VAL A 153 7.65 -8.90 -9.91
CA VAL A 153 9.08 -8.92 -9.65
C VAL A 153 9.74 -7.80 -10.47
N PRO A 154 10.24 -6.74 -9.83
CA PRO A 154 10.97 -5.69 -10.52
C PRO A 154 12.24 -6.23 -11.18
N ALA A 155 12.65 -5.63 -12.30
CA ALA A 155 13.91 -5.96 -12.94
C ALA A 155 15.12 -5.64 -12.05
N THR A 156 15.02 -4.58 -11.24
CA THR A 156 16.05 -4.16 -10.29
C THR A 156 16.05 -5.07 -9.06
N PRO A 157 17.13 -5.84 -8.78
CA PRO A 157 17.13 -6.84 -7.70
C PRO A 157 16.94 -6.27 -6.29
N THR A 158 17.23 -4.99 -6.09
CA THR A 158 17.10 -4.30 -4.79
C THR A 158 15.70 -3.76 -4.54
N ALA A 159 14.81 -3.76 -5.55
CA ALA A 159 13.46 -3.27 -5.38
C ALA A 159 12.55 -4.39 -4.83
N SER A 160 11.82 -4.07 -3.77
CA SER A 160 10.87 -4.99 -3.13
C SER A 160 9.72 -5.37 -4.10
N PRO A 161 9.38 -6.66 -4.24
CA PRO A 161 8.25 -7.10 -5.04
C PRO A 161 6.90 -6.60 -4.51
N ILE A 162 5.96 -6.40 -5.44
CA ILE A 162 4.53 -6.24 -5.12
C ILE A 162 3.90 -7.63 -5.19
N SER A 163 3.12 -8.01 -4.20
CA SER A 163 2.53 -9.36 -4.17
C SER A 163 1.17 -9.41 -3.50
N ILE A 164 0.35 -10.35 -3.98
CA ILE A 164 -0.88 -10.81 -3.35
C ILE A 164 -0.75 -12.33 -3.27
N THR A 165 -0.54 -12.85 -2.06
CA THR A 165 -0.33 -14.28 -1.80
C THR A 165 -1.22 -14.74 -0.65
N LYS A 166 -1.17 -16.04 -0.34
CA LYS A 166 -1.83 -16.60 0.86
C LYS A 166 -1.37 -15.97 2.19
N ASP A 167 -0.19 -15.34 2.20
CA ASP A 167 0.41 -14.73 3.40
C ASP A 167 0.05 -13.24 3.54
N GLY A 168 -0.66 -12.67 2.56
CA GLY A 168 -1.14 -11.30 2.58
C GLY A 168 -0.73 -10.49 1.35
N ILE A 169 -0.64 -9.17 1.53
CA ILE A 169 -0.36 -8.20 0.47
C ILE A 169 0.91 -7.44 0.81
N SER A 170 1.87 -7.40 -0.12
CA SER A 170 3.02 -6.49 -0.08
C SER A 170 2.85 -5.39 -1.12
N ALA A 171 3.01 -4.14 -0.70
CA ALA A 171 3.01 -2.99 -1.60
C ALA A 171 4.39 -2.71 -2.23
N GLY A 172 5.43 -3.50 -1.91
CA GLY A 172 6.77 -3.32 -2.49
C GLY A 172 7.37 -1.94 -2.26
N ASP A 173 7.25 -1.41 -1.04
CA ASP A 173 7.67 -0.06 -0.64
C ASP A 173 7.04 1.06 -1.48
N LYS A 174 5.84 0.83 -2.01
CA LYS A 174 5.05 1.84 -2.73
C LYS A 174 3.89 2.32 -1.87
N VAL A 175 3.46 3.54 -2.17
CA VAL A 175 2.23 4.12 -1.61
C VAL A 175 1.03 3.43 -2.25
N ILE A 176 0.12 2.95 -1.42
CA ILE A 176 -1.21 2.49 -1.87
C ILE A 176 -2.08 3.73 -2.06
N LYS A 177 -2.46 4.01 -3.32
CA LYS A 177 -3.27 5.18 -3.70
C LYS A 177 -4.75 4.82 -3.77
N ASN A 178 -5.61 5.84 -3.72
CA ASN A 178 -7.06 5.71 -3.92
C ASN A 178 -7.76 4.79 -2.91
N VAL A 179 -7.23 4.72 -1.68
CA VAL A 179 -7.88 4.05 -0.56
C VAL A 179 -9.05 4.93 -0.10
N GLY A 180 -10.28 4.42 -0.19
CA GLY A 180 -11.46 5.10 0.37
C GLY A 180 -11.36 5.21 1.90
N PRO A 181 -12.08 6.15 2.55
CA PRO A 181 -12.08 6.24 4.01
C PRO A 181 -12.61 4.94 4.63
N GLY A 182 -11.80 4.28 5.46
CA GLY A 182 -12.21 3.07 6.19
C GLY A 182 -13.06 3.39 7.40
N ALA A 183 -13.83 2.43 7.91
CA ALA A 183 -14.58 2.65 9.15
C ALA A 183 -13.64 2.86 10.35
N ILE A 184 -13.88 3.89 11.16
CA ILE A 184 -13.14 4.14 12.42
C ILE A 184 -13.96 3.60 13.59
N THR A 185 -13.89 2.28 13.80
CA THR A 185 -14.58 1.57 14.90
C THR A 185 -13.67 0.51 15.49
N LYS A 186 -13.99 0.04 16.71
CA LYS A 186 -13.15 -0.93 17.45
C LYS A 186 -12.94 -2.26 16.70
N THR A 187 -13.86 -2.64 15.83
CA THR A 187 -13.83 -3.92 15.10
C THR A 187 -13.48 -3.77 13.63
N SER A 188 -13.10 -2.57 13.18
CA SER A 188 -12.81 -2.33 11.77
C SER A 188 -11.55 -3.06 11.32
N THR A 189 -11.61 -3.66 10.12
CA THR A 189 -10.47 -4.25 9.40
C THR A 189 -10.16 -3.47 8.12
N ASP A 190 -10.79 -2.33 7.91
CA ASP A 190 -10.60 -1.50 6.72
C ASP A 190 -9.24 -0.80 6.77
N ALA A 191 -8.62 -0.62 5.61
CA ALA A 191 -7.51 0.30 5.50
C ALA A 191 -8.01 1.74 5.71
N ILE A 192 -7.27 2.54 6.49
CA ILE A 192 -7.51 3.98 6.61
C ILE A 192 -6.65 4.75 5.61
N ASN A 193 -7.11 5.92 5.21
CA ASN A 193 -6.37 6.79 4.29
C ASN A 193 -5.84 8.06 4.98
N GLY A 194 -5.02 8.82 4.25
CA GLY A 194 -4.40 10.04 4.77
C GLY A 194 -5.39 11.12 5.22
N SER A 195 -6.57 11.22 4.61
CA SER A 195 -7.57 12.22 5.02
C SER A 195 -8.11 11.97 6.42
N GLN A 196 -8.22 10.71 6.83
CA GLN A 196 -8.71 10.33 8.16
C GLN A 196 -7.69 10.68 9.24
N LEU A 197 -6.41 10.38 8.98
CA LEU A 197 -5.34 10.78 9.89
C LEU A 197 -5.17 12.30 9.93
N TYR A 198 -5.30 12.97 8.78
CA TYR A 198 -5.27 14.43 8.70
C TYR A 198 -6.38 15.06 9.54
N ASN A 199 -7.62 14.57 9.45
CA ASN A 199 -8.74 15.10 10.24
C ASN A 199 -8.45 15.01 11.75
N LEU A 200 -7.92 13.86 12.22
CA LEU A 200 -7.51 13.70 13.61
C LEU A 200 -6.38 14.68 14.00
N ALA A 201 -5.35 14.79 13.15
CA ALA A 201 -4.21 15.66 13.35
C ALA A 201 -4.56 17.16 13.33
N SER A 202 -5.61 17.53 12.59
CA SER A 202 -6.14 18.88 12.44
C SER A 202 -7.16 19.27 13.52
N ASN A 203 -7.42 18.41 14.49
CA ASN A 203 -8.18 18.79 15.67
C ASN A 203 -7.39 19.76 16.53
N THR A 204 -8.10 20.69 17.16
CA THR A 204 -7.51 21.69 18.03
C THR A 204 -7.87 21.46 19.49
N ILE A 205 -6.94 21.77 20.39
CA ILE A 205 -7.18 21.93 21.83
C ILE A 205 -7.08 23.40 22.24
N GLN A 206 -7.87 23.81 23.23
CA GLN A 206 -7.86 25.16 23.79
C GLN A 206 -8.12 25.06 25.30
N LEU A 207 -7.42 25.85 26.10
CA LEU A 207 -7.68 25.94 27.55
C LEU A 207 -8.51 27.19 27.84
N GLY A 208 -9.51 27.03 28.71
CA GLY A 208 -10.29 28.13 29.28
C GLY A 208 -9.79 28.53 30.66
N GLY A 209 -10.09 29.75 31.06
CA GLY A 209 -9.82 30.27 32.40
C GLY A 209 -10.98 31.11 32.93
N ASP A 210 -10.74 31.76 34.06
CA ASP A 210 -11.70 32.67 34.69
C ASP A 210 -12.18 33.77 33.72
N LYS A 211 -13.38 34.29 33.97
CA LYS A 211 -14.03 35.34 33.17
C LYS A 211 -14.16 34.98 31.68
N ALA A 212 -14.31 33.69 31.37
CA ALA A 212 -14.43 33.16 30.01
C ALA A 212 -13.24 33.49 29.10
N THR A 213 -12.05 33.66 29.68
CA THR A 213 -10.81 33.80 28.89
C THR A 213 -10.39 32.46 28.30
N THR A 214 -9.71 32.49 27.15
CA THR A 214 -9.21 31.29 26.48
C THR A 214 -7.81 31.53 25.93
N THR A 215 -6.99 30.49 25.89
CA THR A 215 -5.73 30.49 25.12
C THR A 215 -6.02 30.50 23.61
N ASP A 216 -5.00 30.66 22.78
CA ASP A 216 -5.13 30.30 21.37
C ASP A 216 -5.36 28.79 21.19
N LYS A 217 -6.01 28.43 20.08
CA LYS A 217 -6.17 27.03 19.67
C LYS A 217 -4.83 26.46 19.23
N GLN A 218 -4.47 25.32 19.78
CA GLN A 218 -3.29 24.56 19.39
C GLN A 218 -3.71 23.33 18.59
N GLN A 219 -3.11 23.13 17.41
CA GLN A 219 -3.35 21.93 16.62
C GLN A 219 -2.65 20.71 17.23
N LEU A 220 -3.25 19.53 17.13
CA LEU A 220 -2.64 18.30 17.68
C LEU A 220 -1.30 17.96 17.00
N ASN A 221 -1.13 18.34 15.74
CA ASN A 221 0.11 18.14 14.99
C ASN A 221 1.10 19.31 15.07
N ASN A 222 1.00 20.17 16.09
CA ASN A 222 1.90 21.31 16.23
C ASN A 222 3.37 20.87 16.31
N ALA A 223 4.22 21.47 15.48
CA ALA A 223 5.64 21.18 15.47
C ALA A 223 6.28 21.66 16.80
N GLY A 224 6.98 20.76 17.49
CA GLY A 224 7.50 21.02 18.85
C GLY A 224 6.53 20.65 19.97
N GLY A 225 5.36 20.09 19.64
CA GLY A 225 4.37 19.63 20.59
C GLY A 225 3.41 20.73 21.04
N ILE A 226 2.49 20.36 21.93
CA ILE A 226 1.50 21.26 22.51
C ILE A 226 2.02 21.72 23.87
N LYS A 227 2.09 23.03 24.10
CA LYS A 227 2.54 23.62 25.37
C LYS A 227 1.58 24.71 25.82
N PHE A 228 1.22 24.65 27.09
CA PHE A 228 0.50 25.72 27.79
C PHE A 228 1.22 26.02 29.10
N ASP A 229 1.55 27.29 29.31
CA ASP A 229 2.08 27.74 30.59
C ASP A 229 0.92 28.08 31.52
N ILE A 230 0.95 27.52 32.73
CA ILE A 230 0.10 27.98 33.83
C ILE A 230 0.92 29.02 34.58
N VAL A 231 0.58 30.30 34.42
CA VAL A 231 1.33 31.42 34.99
C VAL A 231 0.63 31.91 36.25
N GLY A 232 1.36 31.96 37.37
CA GLY A 232 0.88 32.60 38.59
C GLY A 232 0.95 34.14 38.50
N ALA A 233 -0.04 34.82 39.08
CA ALA A 233 -0.10 36.28 39.17
C ALA A 233 -0.60 36.71 40.57
N ASN A 234 -0.31 37.95 40.98
CA ASN A 234 -0.79 38.55 42.24
C ASN A 234 -0.50 37.71 43.50
N GLY A 235 0.73 37.19 43.62
CA GLY A 235 1.15 36.39 44.77
C GLY A 235 0.76 34.91 44.69
N ILE A 236 0.46 34.42 43.49
CA ILE A 236 0.41 33.00 43.18
C ILE A 236 1.66 32.62 42.39
N THR A 237 2.25 31.47 42.70
CA THR A 237 3.35 30.85 41.96
C THR A 237 2.93 29.49 41.43
N THR A 238 3.57 29.07 40.34
CA THR A 238 3.28 27.80 39.67
C THR A 238 4.58 27.05 39.40
N GLU A 239 4.58 25.74 39.62
CA GLU A 239 5.72 24.86 39.32
C GLU A 239 5.22 23.61 38.58
N ALA A 240 5.74 23.39 37.37
CA ALA A 240 5.48 22.20 36.58
C ALA A 240 6.63 21.20 36.75
N LYS A 241 6.39 20.10 37.45
CA LYS A 241 7.40 19.07 37.74
C LYS A 241 6.75 17.70 37.94
N ASP A 242 7.41 16.64 37.49
CA ASP A 242 6.99 15.25 37.70
C ASP A 242 5.54 14.95 37.27
N GLY A 243 5.11 15.53 36.14
CA GLY A 243 3.76 15.36 35.58
C GLY A 243 2.65 16.11 36.32
N LYS A 244 3.00 16.99 37.26
CA LYS A 244 2.06 17.83 38.00
C LYS A 244 2.35 19.31 37.76
N VAL A 245 1.32 20.13 37.89
CA VAL A 245 1.47 21.57 38.07
C VAL A 245 0.99 21.92 39.48
N THR A 246 1.92 22.36 40.33
CA THR A 246 1.61 22.84 41.67
C THR A 246 1.30 24.32 41.60
N VAL A 247 0.20 24.73 42.22
CA VAL A 247 -0.19 26.14 42.37
C VAL A 247 -0.08 26.49 43.85
N SER A 248 0.73 27.49 44.16
CA SER A 248 1.06 27.87 45.53
C SER A 248 0.83 29.36 45.75
N VAL A 249 0.63 29.73 47.01
CA VAL A 249 0.62 31.13 47.43
C VAL A 249 2.05 31.55 47.75
N ASP A 250 2.50 32.63 47.13
CA ASP A 250 3.70 33.34 47.53
C ASP A 250 3.35 34.39 48.59
N THR A 251 3.56 34.00 49.85
CA THR A 251 3.28 34.84 51.01
C THR A 251 4.13 36.10 51.06
N SER A 252 5.30 36.13 50.42
CA SER A 252 6.16 37.33 50.37
C SER A 252 5.52 38.41 49.48
N THR A 253 5.03 38.02 48.31
CA THR A 253 4.35 38.92 47.37
C THR A 253 2.96 39.30 47.87
N ILE A 254 2.17 38.36 48.41
CA ILE A 254 0.86 38.68 49.01
C ILE A 254 1.02 39.63 50.19
N GLY A 255 1.97 39.38 51.09
CA GLY A 255 2.21 40.21 52.27
C GLY A 255 2.60 41.64 51.90
N ALA A 256 3.42 41.82 50.87
CA ALA A 256 3.84 43.14 50.39
C ALA A 256 2.72 43.93 49.70
N ASN A 257 1.80 43.24 49.02
CA ASN A 257 0.72 43.87 48.26
C ASN A 257 -0.57 44.03 49.06
N THR A 258 -0.72 43.33 50.18
CA THR A 258 -1.88 43.43 51.06
C THR A 258 -1.60 44.45 52.16
N LYS A 259 -2.50 45.43 52.33
CA LYS A 259 -2.39 46.43 53.41
C LYS A 259 -3.42 46.17 54.50
N LEU A 260 -2.99 46.28 55.75
CA LEU A 260 -3.84 46.36 56.92
C LEU A 260 -4.23 47.82 57.16
N LYS A 261 -5.53 48.09 57.21
CA LYS A 261 -6.08 49.41 57.57
C LYS A 261 -6.45 49.43 59.05
N TYR A 262 -6.00 50.44 59.77
CA TYR A 262 -6.27 50.60 61.20
C TYR A 262 -6.48 52.08 61.58
N LYS A 263 -7.04 52.34 62.76
CA LYS A 263 -7.40 53.68 63.26
C LYS A 263 -7.03 53.79 64.74
N SER A 264 -6.76 55.00 65.21
CA SER A 264 -6.60 55.27 66.64
C SER A 264 -7.96 55.57 67.28
N ASN A 265 -8.16 55.17 68.54
CA ASN A 265 -9.36 55.54 69.28
C ASN A 265 -9.48 57.07 69.46
N SER A 266 -8.35 57.78 69.50
CA SER A 266 -8.32 59.24 69.65
C SER A 266 -8.53 60.01 68.34
N ASP A 267 -8.49 59.32 67.19
CA ASP A 267 -8.81 59.87 65.87
C ASP A 267 -9.43 58.77 64.99
N ALA A 268 -10.76 58.63 65.07
CA ALA A 268 -11.51 57.65 64.31
C ALA A 268 -11.68 58.02 62.82
N THR A 269 -11.29 59.24 62.42
CA THR A 269 -11.51 59.74 61.06
C THR A 269 -10.33 59.43 60.13
N THR A 270 -9.11 59.45 60.65
CA THR A 270 -7.90 59.17 59.88
C THR A 270 -7.56 57.69 59.92
N ALA A 271 -7.69 57.00 58.78
CA ALA A 271 -7.21 55.63 58.63
C ALA A 271 -5.72 55.63 58.29
N GLN A 272 -4.96 54.77 58.97
CA GLN A 272 -3.57 54.47 58.65
C GLN A 272 -3.47 53.11 57.97
N GLU A 273 -2.40 52.94 57.19
CA GLU A 273 -2.12 51.73 56.44
C GLU A 273 -0.71 51.22 56.74
N VAL A 274 -0.57 49.92 56.92
CA VAL A 274 0.71 49.22 56.91
C VAL A 274 0.63 48.00 56.02
N LYS A 275 1.72 47.64 55.34
CA LYS A 275 1.73 46.38 54.59
C LYS A 275 1.67 45.21 55.56
N LEU A 276 1.01 44.13 55.18
CA LEU A 276 0.98 42.91 55.99
C LEU A 276 2.41 42.37 56.21
N SER A 277 3.31 42.52 55.23
CA SER A 277 4.73 42.19 55.36
C SER A 277 5.49 43.04 56.37
N ASP A 278 5.12 44.31 56.51
CA ASP A 278 5.85 45.26 57.37
C ASP A 278 5.44 45.09 58.84
N GLY A 279 4.24 44.52 59.08
CA GLY A 279 3.70 44.31 60.41
C GLY A 279 3.33 45.60 61.14
N LEU A 280 2.70 45.49 62.30
CA LEU A 280 2.45 46.65 63.17
C LEU A 280 3.66 46.87 64.08
N ASN A 281 4.21 48.08 64.06
CA ASN A 281 5.30 48.47 64.94
C ASN A 281 4.75 49.34 66.10
N PHE A 282 4.72 48.77 67.30
CA PHE A 282 4.35 49.49 68.52
C PHE A 282 5.61 50.10 69.14
N LYS A 283 5.65 51.42 69.24
CA LYS A 283 6.80 52.17 69.75
C LYS A 283 6.57 52.65 71.18
N ASP A 284 7.66 52.80 71.91
CA ASP A 284 7.65 53.46 73.22
C ASP A 284 7.15 54.89 73.10
N GLY A 285 6.32 55.28 74.07
CA GLY A 285 5.88 56.66 74.27
C GLY A 285 6.81 57.40 75.23
N LYS A 286 6.55 58.69 75.46
CA LYS A 286 7.37 59.51 76.38
C LYS A 286 7.48 58.89 77.79
N PHE A 287 6.44 58.20 78.25
CA PHE A 287 6.38 57.61 79.59
C PHE A 287 5.86 56.17 79.59
N THR A 288 5.88 55.50 78.45
CA THR A 288 5.35 54.14 78.34
C THR A 288 6.27 53.29 77.48
N THR A 289 6.56 52.07 77.90
CA THR A 289 7.22 51.06 77.07
C THR A 289 6.17 50.14 76.46
N ALA A 290 6.30 49.88 75.17
CA ALA A 290 5.46 48.93 74.45
C ALA A 290 6.16 47.57 74.41
N SER A 291 5.40 46.50 74.66
CA SER A 291 5.87 45.12 74.48
C SER A 291 4.82 44.28 73.78
N VAL A 292 5.27 43.28 73.02
CA VAL A 292 4.40 42.36 72.27
C VAL A 292 4.71 40.94 72.70
N GLY A 293 3.69 40.23 73.19
CA GLY A 293 3.74 38.83 73.59
C GLY A 293 3.37 37.86 72.48
N ALA A 294 3.22 36.58 72.83
CA ALA A 294 2.75 35.55 71.90
C ALA A 294 1.37 35.92 71.32
N ASN A 295 1.08 35.46 70.09
CA ASN A 295 -0.18 35.73 69.38
C ASN A 295 -0.53 37.22 69.17
N GLY A 296 0.46 38.12 69.29
CA GLY A 296 0.25 39.55 69.05
C GLY A 296 -0.42 40.29 70.20
N GLU A 297 -0.38 39.77 71.42
CA GLU A 297 -0.85 40.49 72.61
C GLU A 297 0.04 41.71 72.88
N VAL A 298 -0.54 42.92 72.86
CA VAL A 298 0.19 44.18 73.05
C VAL A 298 -0.02 44.68 74.48
N LYS A 299 1.09 44.95 75.18
CA LYS A 299 1.09 45.50 76.54
C LYS A 299 1.82 46.85 76.57
N TYR A 300 1.28 47.79 77.33
CA TYR A 300 1.92 49.07 77.63
C TYR A 300 2.21 49.15 79.13
N ASP A 301 3.48 49.26 79.49
CA ASP A 301 3.92 49.50 80.86
C ASP A 301 4.31 50.97 81.03
N THR A 302 4.09 51.55 82.20
CA THR A 302 4.50 52.93 82.50
C THR A 302 5.97 52.97 82.94
N VAL A 303 6.73 53.91 82.39
CA VAL A 303 8.11 54.19 82.83
C VAL A 303 8.06 55.16 84.00
N THR A 304 8.34 54.65 85.21
CA THR A 304 8.30 55.44 86.45
C THR A 304 9.71 55.81 86.91
N GLN A 305 9.85 57.01 87.46
CA GLN A 305 11.10 57.51 88.05
C GLN A 305 10.88 57.74 89.55
N GLY A 306 11.86 57.35 90.38
CA GLY A 306 11.81 57.64 91.80
C GLY A 306 12.17 59.10 92.10
N ILE A 307 11.61 59.65 93.18
CA ILE A 307 12.04 60.93 93.73
C ILE A 307 12.96 60.64 94.92
N THR A 308 14.13 61.26 94.97
CA THR A 308 15.06 61.14 96.10
C THR A 308 14.91 62.34 97.02
N VAL A 309 14.93 62.11 98.34
CA VAL A 309 14.98 63.18 99.34
C VAL A 309 16.33 63.16 100.02
N THR A 310 17.01 64.31 100.00
CA THR A 310 18.24 64.54 100.77
C THR A 310 17.98 65.73 101.69
N ASP A 311 18.20 65.55 102.99
CA ASP A 311 18.02 66.58 104.03
C ASP A 311 16.64 67.27 104.01
N GLY A 312 15.57 66.51 103.81
CA GLY A 312 14.18 67.01 103.84
C GLY A 312 13.77 67.83 102.61
N LYS A 313 14.57 67.83 101.53
CA LYS A 313 14.21 68.43 100.24
C LYS A 313 14.20 67.41 99.12
N ALA A 314 13.09 67.35 98.39
CA ALA A 314 12.99 66.55 97.17
C ALA A 314 13.93 67.09 96.09
N THR A 315 14.69 66.21 95.45
CA THR A 315 15.47 66.58 94.27
C THR A 315 14.56 66.61 93.03
N ILE A 316 14.74 67.61 92.17
CA ILE A 316 14.08 67.67 90.87
C ILE A 316 14.89 66.77 89.93
N PRO A 317 14.31 65.68 89.40
CA PRO A 317 15.01 64.85 88.42
C PRO A 317 15.40 65.68 87.21
N ALA A 318 16.57 65.40 86.63
CA ALA A 318 17.06 66.11 85.44
C ALA A 318 16.23 65.81 84.17
N THR A 319 15.35 64.81 84.22
CA THR A 319 14.51 64.34 83.10
C THR A 319 13.05 64.18 83.53
N ASP A 320 12.11 64.67 82.71
CA ASP A 320 10.66 64.51 82.93
C ASP A 320 10.28 63.04 83.17
N GLY A 321 9.41 62.77 84.16
CA GLY A 321 9.00 61.41 84.52
C GLY A 321 7.62 61.28 85.15
N LEU A 322 7.13 60.04 85.19
CA LEU A 322 5.99 59.65 86.02
C LEU A 322 6.50 59.15 87.37
N THR A 323 5.88 59.57 88.46
CA THR A 323 6.16 59.06 89.81
C THR A 323 4.94 58.29 90.29
N THR A 324 5.15 57.15 90.94
CA THR A 324 4.03 56.40 91.53
C THR A 324 3.56 57.07 92.81
N ALA A 325 2.35 56.74 93.26
CA ALA A 325 1.87 57.16 94.58
C ALA A 325 2.82 56.72 95.71
N LYS A 326 3.54 55.60 95.52
CA LYS A 326 4.56 55.12 96.46
C LYS A 326 5.82 55.98 96.44
N ASP A 327 6.24 56.44 95.27
CA ASP A 327 7.38 57.35 95.13
C ASP A 327 7.09 58.70 95.78
N ILE A 328 5.85 59.20 95.70
CA ILE A 328 5.43 60.43 96.38
C ILE A 328 5.34 60.23 97.90
N ALA A 329 4.76 59.11 98.35
CA ALA A 329 4.62 58.83 99.78
C ALA A 329 5.95 58.71 100.53
N ASN A 330 7.04 58.35 99.85
CA ASN A 330 8.39 58.31 100.43
C ASN A 330 9.06 59.71 100.53
N VAL A 331 8.44 60.75 99.98
CA VAL A 331 8.97 62.12 99.90
C VAL A 331 8.34 63.07 100.93
N VAL A 332 7.16 62.71 101.45
CA VAL A 332 6.38 63.49 102.42
C VAL A 332 6.78 63.15 103.86
#